data_AF-A0A920GBT6-F1
#
_entry.id   AF-A0A920GBT6-F1
#
_cell.length_a   1.000
_cell.length_b   1.000
_cell.length_c   1.000
_cell.angle_alpha   90.00
_cell.angle_beta   90.00
_cell.angle_gamma   90.00
#
_symmetry.space_group_name_H-M   'P 1'
#
loop_
_entity.id
_entity.type
_entity.pdbx_description
1 polymer ?
#
loop_
_entity_poly.entity_id
_entity_poly.type
_entity_poly.pdbx_seq_one_letter_code
_entity_poly.pdbx_strand_id
1 'polypeptide(L)'
;MDKLFIKSEDLLKDSFQLAWNVYKSGYAPNYIIGVWRGGAPIGIAVQEFLSFLDIKSDHIAIRTSYYSGIDNKKEKVQVYGLNYVIRKLESHDRLLIVDDVHDTGHSIEQVINDIKTAL
;
A
#
# COMPACT_ATOMS: atom_id res chain seq x y z
N MET A 1 -27.10 8.33 8.02
CA MET A 1 -25.70 7.95 7.76
C MET A 1 -25.27 8.78 6.56
N ASP A 2 -24.42 9.76 6.80
CA ASP A 2 -23.91 10.63 5.74
C ASP A 2 -22.85 9.87 4.97
N LYS A 3 -23.10 9.61 3.68
CA LYS A 3 -22.15 8.93 2.79
C LYS A 3 -21.52 9.96 1.87
N LEU A 4 -20.19 10.01 1.88
CA LEU A 4 -19.42 10.75 0.89
C LEU A 4 -19.17 9.84 -0.32
N PHE A 5 -19.69 10.22 -1.47
CA PHE A 5 -19.40 9.56 -2.74
C PHE A 5 -18.33 10.37 -3.47
N ILE A 6 -17.20 9.72 -3.78
CA ILE A 6 -16.12 10.31 -4.56
C ILE A 6 -16.25 9.93 -6.03
N LYS A 7 -15.84 10.82 -6.94
CA LYS A 7 -15.71 10.46 -8.35
C LYS A 7 -14.37 9.79 -8.59
N SER A 8 -14.29 8.99 -9.66
CA SER A 8 -13.03 8.36 -10.09
C SER A 8 -11.93 9.39 -10.38
N GLU A 9 -12.29 10.55 -10.94
CA GLU A 9 -11.36 11.64 -11.21
C GLU A 9 -10.78 12.25 -9.92
N ASP A 10 -11.59 12.37 -8.86
CA ASP A 10 -11.15 12.90 -7.58
C ASP A 10 -10.16 11.93 -6.93
N LEU A 11 -10.45 10.62 -6.94
CA LEU A 11 -9.53 9.59 -6.45
C LEU A 11 -8.18 9.61 -7.19
N LEU A 12 -8.19 9.81 -8.51
CA LEU A 12 -6.97 9.91 -9.30
C LEU A 12 -6.17 11.18 -8.96
N LYS A 13 -6.84 12.32 -8.81
CA LYS A 13 -6.20 13.58 -8.37
C LYS A 13 -5.57 13.44 -6.99
N ASP A 14 -6.27 12.84 -6.04
CA ASP A 14 -5.75 12.59 -4.70
C ASP A 14 -4.55 11.64 -4.73
N SER A 15 -4.57 10.63 -5.61
CA SER A 15 -3.44 9.72 -5.82
C SER A 15 -2.20 10.44 -6.38
N PHE A 16 -2.38 11.36 -7.32
CA PHE A 16 -1.28 12.20 -7.82
C PHE A 16 -0.79 13.21 -6.78
N GLN A 17 -1.69 13.75 -5.96
CA GLN A 17 -1.30 14.62 -4.85
C GLN A 17 -0.47 13.86 -3.81
N LEU A 18 -0.83 12.61 -3.51
CA LEU A 18 -0.02 11.70 -2.67
C LEU A 18 1.36 11.48 -3.29
N ALA A 19 1.43 11.15 -4.58
CA ALA A 19 2.69 10.96 -5.30
C ALA A 19 3.58 12.22 -5.26
N TRP A 20 2.99 13.40 -5.45
CA TRP A 20 3.69 14.67 -5.37
C TRP A 20 4.24 14.96 -3.97
N ASN A 21 3.49 14.60 -2.92
CA ASN A 21 3.97 14.73 -1.54
C ASN A 21 5.15 13.79 -1.25
N VAL A 22 5.10 12.55 -1.75
CA VAL A 22 6.21 11.58 -1.67
C VAL A 22 7.43 12.07 -2.45
N TYR A 23 7.23 12.66 -3.63
CA TYR A 23 8.32 13.24 -4.42
C TYR A 23 8.97 14.41 -3.67
N LYS A 24 8.17 15.37 -3.20
CA LYS A 24 8.68 16.57 -2.50
C LYS A 24 9.38 16.25 -1.17
N SER A 25 9.05 15.15 -0.51
CA SER A 25 9.76 14.72 0.70
C SER A 25 11.14 14.13 0.41
N GLY A 26 11.47 13.85 -0.86
CA GLY A 26 12.70 13.17 -1.25
C GLY A 26 12.71 11.67 -0.91
N TYR A 27 11.55 11.08 -0.55
CA TYR A 27 11.50 9.70 -0.08
C TYR A 27 11.87 8.68 -1.16
N ALA A 28 11.59 8.95 -2.45
CA ALA A 28 12.02 8.13 -3.59
C ALA A 28 11.95 6.60 -3.35
N PRO A 29 10.75 6.01 -3.23
CA PRO A 29 10.59 4.61 -2.85
C PRO A 29 11.12 3.64 -3.92
N ASN A 30 11.76 2.55 -3.50
CA ASN A 30 12.15 1.44 -4.36
C ASN A 30 10.94 0.55 -4.70
N TYR A 31 10.05 0.37 -3.72
CA TYR A 31 8.88 -0.49 -3.83
C TYR A 31 7.63 0.25 -3.34
N ILE A 32 6.52 0.04 -4.06
CA ILE A 32 5.19 0.50 -3.67
C ILE A 32 4.34 -0.74 -3.38
N ILE A 33 3.78 -0.83 -2.19
CA ILE A 33 2.88 -1.90 -1.78
C ILE A 33 1.46 -1.34 -1.78
N GLY A 34 0.66 -1.72 -2.78
CA GLY A 34 -0.77 -1.41 -2.80
C GLY A 34 -1.56 -2.45 -2.00
N VAL A 35 -2.28 -2.03 -0.97
CA VAL A 35 -3.18 -2.93 -0.23
C VAL A 35 -4.40 -3.21 -1.11
N TRP A 36 -4.45 -4.42 -1.68
CA TRP A 36 -5.57 -4.86 -2.50
C TRP A 36 -6.81 -5.02 -1.61
N ARG A 37 -7.96 -4.45 -1.98
CA ARG A 37 -8.30 -4.01 -3.34
C ARG A 37 -8.07 -2.54 -3.63
N GLY A 38 -8.36 -1.68 -2.67
CA GLY A 38 -8.48 -0.24 -2.87
C GLY A 38 -7.16 0.49 -3.10
N GLY A 39 -6.09 0.07 -2.42
CA GLY A 39 -4.75 0.64 -2.59
C GLY A 39 -4.11 0.35 -3.95
N ALA A 40 -4.56 -0.67 -4.69
CA ALA A 40 -3.98 -1.05 -5.97
C ALA A 40 -4.07 0.06 -7.06
N PRO A 41 -5.25 0.65 -7.36
CA PRO A 41 -5.33 1.77 -8.31
C PRO A 41 -4.52 3.00 -7.87
N ILE A 42 -4.43 3.26 -6.57
CA ILE A 42 -3.63 4.37 -6.02
C ILE A 42 -2.14 4.09 -6.24
N GLY A 43 -1.69 2.87 -5.95
CA GLY A 43 -0.30 2.45 -6.19
C GLY A 43 0.12 2.55 -7.66
N ILE A 44 -0.78 2.22 -8.59
CA ILE A 44 -0.54 2.41 -10.04
C ILE A 44 -0.36 3.90 -10.35
N ALA A 45 -1.27 4.77 -9.90
CA ALA A 45 -1.17 6.21 -10.17
C ALA A 45 0.10 6.83 -9.57
N VAL A 46 0.48 6.42 -8.35
CA VAL A 46 1.72 6.86 -7.71
C VAL A 46 2.95 6.37 -8.47
N GLN A 47 2.98 5.11 -8.90
CA GLN A 47 4.07 4.54 -9.69
C GLN A 47 4.26 5.31 -11.01
N GLU A 48 3.20 5.54 -11.76
CA GLU A 48 3.24 6.25 -13.04
C GLU A 48 3.73 7.70 -12.86
N PHE A 49 3.22 8.40 -11.83
CA PHE A 49 3.63 9.76 -11.53
C PHE A 49 5.11 9.86 -11.14
N LEU A 50 5.60 8.96 -10.28
CA LEU A 50 7.01 8.93 -9.88
C LEU A 50 7.91 8.54 -11.06
N SER A 51 7.47 7.60 -11.91
CA SER A 51 8.19 7.20 -13.12
C SER A 51 8.37 8.34 -14.11
N PHE A 52 7.38 9.24 -14.23
CA PHE A 52 7.46 10.47 -15.01
C PHE A 52 8.52 11.46 -14.48
N LEU A 53 8.81 11.42 -13.17
CA LEU A 53 9.84 12.23 -12.51
C LEU A 53 11.17 11.46 -12.33
N ASP A 54 11.41 10.45 -13.16
CA ASP A 54 12.60 9.59 -13.16
C ASP A 54 12.86 8.79 -11.86
N ILE A 55 11.84 8.63 -11.01
CA ILE A 55 11.88 7.74 -9.85
C ILE A 55 11.24 6.40 -10.23
N LYS A 56 12.07 5.37 -10.39
CA LYS A 56 11.60 4.02 -10.70
C LYS A 56 11.25 3.27 -9.41
N SER A 57 10.02 2.80 -9.33
CA SER A 57 9.52 1.98 -8.23
C SER A 57 8.83 0.73 -8.79
N ASP A 58 9.03 -0.41 -8.13
CA ASP A 58 8.30 -1.64 -8.43
C ASP A 58 7.01 -1.66 -7.59
N HIS A 59 5.86 -1.80 -8.25
CA HIS A 59 4.56 -1.79 -7.57
C HIS A 59 3.99 -3.20 -7.45
N ILE A 60 3.62 -3.57 -6.23
CA ILE A 60 3.09 -4.88 -5.88
C ILE A 60 1.79 -4.70 -5.12
N ALA A 61 0.74 -5.40 -5.57
CA ALA A 61 -0.51 -5.48 -4.84
C ALA A 61 -0.48 -6.68 -3.87
N ILE A 62 -0.82 -6.46 -2.61
CA ILE A 62 -0.94 -7.50 -1.59
C ILE A 62 -2.38 -7.65 -1.13
N ARG A 63 -2.84 -8.87 -0.87
CA ARG A 63 -4.17 -9.09 -0.29
C ARG A 63 -4.09 -9.13 1.22
N THR A 64 -4.92 -8.38 1.92
CA THR A 64 -5.18 -8.59 3.34
C THR A 64 -6.53 -9.25 3.55
N SER A 65 -6.62 -10.23 4.44
CA SER A 65 -7.91 -10.81 4.87
C SER A 65 -7.97 -10.95 6.38
N TYR A 66 -9.08 -10.51 6.96
CA TYR A 66 -9.44 -10.79 8.35
C TYR A 66 -10.05 -12.20 8.42
N TYR A 67 -9.44 -13.11 9.18
CA TYR A 67 -10.05 -14.43 9.44
C TYR A 67 -11.11 -14.30 10.52
N SER A 68 -12.36 -14.10 10.11
CA SER A 68 -13.53 -14.30 10.96
C SER A 68 -14.13 -15.67 10.66
N GLY A 69 -13.68 -16.71 11.37
CA GLY A 69 -14.47 -17.95 11.45
C GLY A 69 -15.78 -17.69 12.19
N ILE A 70 -16.82 -18.49 11.94
CA ILE A 70 -18.18 -18.29 12.47
C ILE A 70 -18.21 -18.18 14.01
N ASP A 71 -17.23 -18.74 14.73
CA ASP A 71 -17.20 -18.73 16.20
C ASP A 71 -15.86 -18.28 16.82
N ASN A 72 -14.92 -17.73 16.05
CA ASN A 72 -13.63 -17.29 16.62
C ASN A 72 -13.12 -16.02 15.93
N LYS A 73 -13.14 -14.90 16.66
CA LYS A 73 -12.28 -13.74 16.35
C LYS A 73 -10.82 -14.18 16.55
N LYS A 74 -10.14 -14.58 15.47
CA LYS A 74 -8.68 -14.56 15.46
C LYS A 74 -8.26 -13.16 15.04
N GLU A 75 -7.50 -12.48 15.89
CA GLU A 75 -7.07 -11.09 15.73
C GLU A 75 -6.06 -10.87 14.60
N LYS A 76 -5.54 -11.94 13.99
CA LYS A 76 -4.43 -11.83 13.04
C LYS A 76 -4.92 -11.65 11.61
N VAL A 77 -4.61 -10.50 11.02
CA VAL A 77 -4.76 -10.25 9.59
C VAL A 77 -3.80 -11.19 8.84
N GLN A 78 -4.26 -11.78 7.74
CA GLN A 78 -3.38 -12.55 6.85
C GLN A 78 -3.02 -11.74 5.62
N VAL A 79 -1.73 -11.74 5.27
CA VAL A 79 -1.19 -11.04 4.11
C VAL A 79 -0.77 -12.04 3.03
N TYR A 80 -1.25 -11.86 1.80
CA TYR A 80 -0.90 -12.68 0.64
C TYR A 80 -0.17 -11.83 -0.39
N GLY A 81 0.79 -12.42 -1.09
CA GLY A 81 1.58 -11.76 -2.15
C GLY A 81 2.84 -11.05 -1.67
N LEU A 82 3.07 -10.98 -0.36
CA LEU A 82 4.21 -10.27 0.22
C LEU A 82 5.57 -10.95 -0.06
N ASN A 83 5.56 -12.25 -0.38
CA ASN A 83 6.77 -13.05 -0.62
C ASN A 83 7.68 -12.48 -1.71
N TYR A 84 7.13 -11.83 -2.74
CA TYR A 84 7.95 -11.21 -3.78
C TYR A 84 8.80 -10.08 -3.22
N VAL A 85 8.20 -9.20 -2.40
CA VAL A 85 8.89 -8.08 -1.75
C VAL A 85 9.95 -8.62 -0.81
N ILE A 86 9.57 -9.53 0.10
CA ILE A 86 10.49 -10.11 1.10
C ILE A 86 11.75 -10.70 0.45
N ARG A 87 11.62 -11.36 -0.70
CA ARG A 87 12.76 -12.00 -1.38
C ARG A 87 13.71 -11.04 -2.09
N LYS A 88 13.28 -9.80 -2.34
CA LYS A 88 14.03 -8.81 -3.11
C LYS A 88 14.46 -7.60 -2.29
N LEU A 89 13.86 -7.41 -1.12
CA LEU A 89 14.10 -6.25 -0.29
C LEU A 89 15.48 -6.34 0.36
N GLU A 90 16.24 -5.27 0.25
CA GLU A 90 17.49 -5.05 0.97
C GLU A 90 17.29 -4.00 2.07
N SER A 91 18.18 -3.97 3.07
CA SER A 91 18.08 -3.06 4.22
C SER A 91 18.13 -1.56 3.86
N HIS A 92 18.62 -1.23 2.67
CA HIS A 92 18.70 0.14 2.15
C HIS A 92 17.50 0.54 1.29
N ASP A 93 16.61 -0.41 0.95
CA ASP A 93 15.43 -0.15 0.15
C ASP A 93 14.35 0.59 0.95
N ARG A 94 13.61 1.44 0.25
CA ARG A 94 12.50 2.22 0.81
C ARG A 94 11.16 1.70 0.29
N LEU A 95 10.24 1.47 1.22
CA LEU A 95 8.92 0.89 0.97
C LEU A 95 7.82 1.93 1.22
N LEU A 96 6.99 2.17 0.21
CA LEU A 96 5.78 2.96 0.36
C LEU A 96 4.55 2.04 0.37
N ILE A 97 3.85 1.93 1.51
CA ILE A 97 2.57 1.20 1.59
C ILE A 97 1.43 2.20 1.32
N VAL A 98 0.52 1.86 0.41
CA VAL A 98 -0.63 2.69 0.03
C VAL A 98 -1.93 1.91 0.16
N ASP A 99 -2.98 2.57 0.66
CA ASP A 99 -4.33 2.04 0.82
C ASP A 99 -5.36 3.11 0.43
N ASP A 100 -6.60 2.73 0.11
CA ASP A 100 -7.65 3.68 -0.26
C ASP A 100 -8.24 4.44 0.92
N VAL A 101 -8.40 3.74 2.04
CA VAL A 101 -8.92 4.33 3.28
C VAL A 101 -8.13 3.78 4.45
N HIS A 102 -7.57 4.68 5.25
CA HIS A 102 -6.98 4.33 6.53
C HIS A 102 -8.03 4.43 7.64
N ASP A 103 -8.58 3.30 8.07
CA ASP A 103 -9.52 3.21 9.18
C ASP A 103 -8.78 2.85 10.49
N THR A 104 -8.89 1.60 10.97
CA THR A 104 -8.25 1.15 12.21
C THR A 104 -6.72 0.96 12.12
N GLY A 105 -6.18 0.89 10.91
CA GLY A 105 -4.75 0.70 10.64
C GLY A 105 -4.21 -0.72 10.80
N HIS A 106 -4.98 -1.67 11.31
CA HIS A 106 -4.53 -3.05 11.56
C HIS A 106 -3.99 -3.77 10.31
N SER A 107 -4.57 -3.51 9.14
CA SER A 107 -4.08 -4.10 7.89
C SER A 107 -2.64 -3.67 7.59
N ILE A 108 -2.35 -2.37 7.72
CA ILE A 108 -1.01 -1.80 7.47
C ILE A 108 -0.04 -2.27 8.55
N GLU A 109 -0.47 -2.28 9.81
CA GLU A 109 0.34 -2.76 10.93
C GLU A 109 0.78 -4.21 10.73
N GLN A 110 -0.13 -5.10 10.32
CA GLN A 110 0.23 -6.49 10.06
C GLN A 110 1.24 -6.61 8.92
N VAL A 111 1.08 -5.84 7.84
CA VAL A 111 2.03 -5.82 6.72
C VAL A 111 3.42 -5.40 7.19
N ILE A 112 3.52 -4.35 8.00
CA ILE A 112 4.79 -3.89 8.57
C ILE A 112 5.40 -4.98 9.46
N ASN A 113 4.61 -5.63 10.30
CA ASN A 113 5.08 -6.70 11.19
C ASN A 113 5.57 -7.92 10.42
N ASP A 114 4.87 -8.33 9.36
CA ASP A 114 5.27 -9.44 8.50
C ASP A 114 6.59 -9.15 7.76
N ILE A 115 6.78 -7.91 7.27
CA ILE A 115 8.05 -7.49 6.65
C ILE A 115 9.19 -7.52 7.69
N LYS A 116 8.98 -6.94 8.87
CA LYS A 116 10.01 -6.88 9.93
C LYS A 116 10.40 -8.23 10.49
N THR A 117 9.50 -9.21 10.48
CA THR A 117 9.77 -10.57 10.97
C THR A 117 10.54 -11.40 9.94
N ALA A 118 10.41 -11.06 8.66
CA ALA A 118 11.03 -11.82 7.56
C ALA A 118 12.46 -11.36 7.20
N LEU A 119 12.89 -10.19 7.69
CA LEU A 119 14.23 -9.62 7.53
C LEU A 119 15.08 -9.89 8.78
#